data_AF-A0A4P8R369-F1
#
_entry.id   AF-A0A4P8R369-F1
#
_cell.length_a   1.000
_cell.length_b   1.000
_cell.length_c   1.000
_cell.angle_alpha   90.00
_cell.angle_beta   90.00
_cell.angle_gamma   90.00
#
_symmetry.space_group_name_H-M   'P 1'
#
loop_
_entity.id
_entity.type
_entity.pdbx_description
1 polymer ?
#
loop_
_entity_poly.entity_id
_entity_poly.type
_entity_poly.pdbx_seq_one_letter_code
_entity_poly.pdbx_strand_id
1 'polypeptide(L)'
;MNAKTIERTCFLLAILILILVPDVGMASELHVKAGESIQGVVDKALPGDTIFIEPGEFNESILINKENLTIKSSSGNPDNTIIKGINAESYVFEITAIGVNISG
;
A
#
# COMPACT_ATOMS: atom_id res chain seq x y z
N MET A 1 10.16 -44.18 23.63
CA MET A 1 10.56 -43.39 22.44
C MET A 1 12.08 -43.48 22.32
N ASN A 2 12.64 -43.88 21.18
CA ASN A 2 14.08 -44.14 21.04
C ASN A 2 14.81 -42.93 20.41
N ALA A 3 16.14 -42.83 20.59
CA ALA A 3 16.94 -41.68 20.14
C ALA A 3 16.77 -41.39 18.64
N LYS A 4 16.66 -42.43 17.82
CA LYS A 4 16.44 -42.34 16.36
C LYS A 4 15.05 -41.81 15.98
N THR A 5 14.03 -42.05 16.81
CA THR A 5 12.69 -41.46 16.65
C THR A 5 12.69 -39.98 17.05
N ILE A 6 13.44 -39.60 18.10
CA ILE A 6 13.51 -38.23 18.59
C ILE A 6 14.16 -37.28 17.56
N GLU A 7 15.28 -37.67 16.96
CA GLU A 7 15.95 -36.85 15.93
C GLU A 7 15.04 -36.57 14.73
N ARG A 8 14.32 -37.60 14.25
CA ARG A 8 13.39 -37.49 13.12
C ARG A 8 12.21 -36.59 13.47
N THR A 9 11.67 -36.71 14.68
CA THR A 9 10.55 -35.89 15.15
C THR A 9 10.98 -34.43 15.37
N CYS A 10 12.15 -34.18 15.92
CA CYS A 10 12.72 -32.82 16.07
C CYS A 10 12.96 -32.16 14.71
N PHE A 11 13.49 -32.89 13.73
CA PHE A 11 13.71 -32.37 12.39
C PHE A 11 12.39 -32.02 11.67
N LEU A 12 11.36 -32.86 11.81
CA LEU A 12 10.03 -32.60 11.25
C LEU A 12 9.32 -31.41 11.95
N LEU A 13 9.47 -31.27 13.26
CA LEU A 13 8.96 -30.11 14.01
C LEU A 13 9.67 -28.80 13.64
N ALA A 14 10.98 -28.84 13.40
CA ALA A 14 11.73 -27.67 12.96
C ALA A 14 11.28 -27.17 11.58
N ILE A 15 10.95 -28.07 10.65
CA ILE A 15 10.39 -27.73 9.32
C ILE A 15 8.98 -27.15 9.44
N LEU A 16 8.14 -27.68 10.34
CA LEU A 16 6.78 -27.20 10.55
C LEU A 16 6.75 -25.74 11.07
N ILE A 17 7.77 -25.32 11.84
CA ILE A 17 7.89 -23.95 12.34
C ILE A 17 8.30 -22.97 11.22
N LEU A 18 9.06 -23.43 10.20
CA LEU A 18 9.51 -22.60 9.08
C LEU A 18 8.40 -22.23 8.09
N ILE A 19 7.28 -22.96 8.05
CA ILE A 19 6.11 -22.66 7.21
C ILE A 19 5.03 -21.82 7.92
N LEU A 20 5.22 -21.54 9.21
CA LEU A 20 4.32 -20.70 10.03
C LEU A 20 4.79 -19.24 10.14
N VAL A 21 5.88 -18.87 9.45
CA VAL A 21 6.29 -17.46 9.41
C VAL A 21 5.22 -16.73 8.60
N PRO A 22 4.47 -15.77 9.20
CA PRO A 22 3.66 -14.88 8.38
C PRO A 22 4.62 -14.20 7.40
N ASP A 23 4.26 -14.18 6.13
CA ASP A 23 4.96 -13.36 5.15
C ASP A 23 5.02 -11.95 5.74
N VAL A 24 6.22 -11.49 6.06
CA VAL A 24 6.43 -10.14 6.59
C VAL A 24 6.27 -9.26 5.37
N GLY A 25 5.01 -8.97 5.02
CA GLY A 25 4.66 -8.22 3.83
C GLY A 25 5.42 -6.90 3.86
N MET A 26 6.44 -6.80 3.02
CA MET A 26 7.09 -5.53 2.77
C MET A 26 6.03 -4.65 2.12
N ALA A 27 5.67 -3.54 2.76
CA ALA A 27 4.79 -2.56 2.15
C ALA A 27 5.36 -2.23 0.76
N SER A 28 4.59 -2.49 -0.29
CA SER A 28 5.06 -2.26 -1.65
C SER A 28 5.05 -0.76 -1.90
N GLU A 29 6.16 -0.22 -2.40
CA GLU A 29 6.18 1.15 -2.90
C GLU A 29 5.52 1.16 -4.28
N LEU A 30 4.38 1.84 -4.39
CA LEU A 30 3.64 2.02 -5.63
C LEU A 30 3.86 3.45 -6.12
N HIS A 31 4.12 3.62 -7.42
CA HIS A 31 4.32 4.93 -8.02
C HIS A 31 3.18 5.27 -8.97
N VAL A 32 2.73 6.52 -8.90
CA VAL A 32 1.84 7.14 -9.88
C VAL A 32 2.64 8.16 -10.66
N LYS A 33 2.73 7.98 -11.97
CA LYS A 33 3.38 8.91 -12.89
C LYS A 33 2.36 9.84 -13.54
N ALA A 34 2.84 10.96 -14.07
CA ALA A 34 1.99 11.86 -14.85
C ALA A 34 1.32 11.11 -16.02
N GLY A 35 0.00 11.21 -16.11
CA GLY A 35 -0.82 10.51 -17.11
C GLY A 35 -1.34 9.14 -16.66
N GLU A 36 -0.89 8.61 -15.52
CA GLU A 36 -1.52 7.47 -14.86
C GLU A 36 -2.69 7.93 -13.97
N SER A 37 -3.55 6.98 -13.56
CA SER A 37 -4.63 7.25 -12.62
C SER A 37 -4.18 6.90 -11.20
N ILE A 38 -4.35 7.83 -10.26
CA ILE A 38 -4.15 7.55 -8.83
C ILE A 38 -5.16 6.50 -8.39
N GLN A 39 -6.43 6.60 -8.80
CA GLN A 39 -7.43 5.57 -8.46
C GLN A 39 -7.01 4.18 -8.93
N GLY A 40 -6.50 4.06 -10.16
CA GLY A 40 -6.03 2.78 -10.70
C GLY A 40 -4.89 2.15 -9.91
N VAL A 41 -4.09 2.95 -9.20
CA VAL A 41 -3.04 2.46 -8.29
C VAL A 41 -3.61 2.15 -6.90
N VAL A 42 -4.52 2.98 -6.38
CA VAL A 42 -5.25 2.72 -5.12
C VAL A 42 -6.01 1.39 -5.18
N ASP A 43 -6.64 1.10 -6.33
CA ASP A 43 -7.39 -0.16 -6.53
C ASP A 43 -6.48 -1.38 -6.40
N LYS A 44 -5.25 -1.29 -6.91
CA LYS A 44 -4.23 -2.34 -6.87
C LYS A 44 -3.51 -2.43 -5.53
N ALA A 45 -3.52 -1.37 -4.73
CA ALA A 45 -2.84 -1.32 -3.45
C ALA A 45 -3.48 -2.28 -2.43
N LEU A 46 -2.63 -2.87 -1.59
CA LEU A 46 -3.00 -3.65 -0.43
C LEU A 46 -3.02 -2.77 0.83
N PRO A 47 -3.76 -3.15 1.88
CA PRO A 47 -3.71 -2.43 3.14
C PRO A 47 -2.27 -2.29 3.67
N GLY A 48 -1.91 -1.08 4.12
CA GLY A 48 -0.55 -0.77 4.59
C GLY A 48 0.44 -0.32 3.52
N ASP A 49 0.09 -0.37 2.23
CA ASP A 49 0.99 0.08 1.15
C ASP A 49 1.23 1.60 1.17
N THR A 50 2.34 2.01 0.54
CA THR A 50 2.67 3.41 0.31
C THR A 50 2.63 3.74 -1.18
N ILE A 51 1.81 4.73 -1.54
CA ILE A 51 1.64 5.26 -2.88
C ILE A 51 2.37 6.61 -2.97
N PHE A 52 3.33 6.68 -3.89
CA PHE A 52 4.12 7.86 -4.22
C PHE A 52 3.58 8.50 -5.49
N ILE A 53 3.18 9.76 -5.41
CA ILE A 53 2.68 10.53 -6.56
C ILE A 53 3.82 11.39 -7.08
N GLU A 54 4.30 11.08 -8.29
CA GLU A 54 5.30 11.89 -8.98
C GLU A 54 4.72 13.26 -9.37
N PRO A 55 5.57 14.27 -9.63
CA PRO A 55 5.12 15.57 -10.12
C PRO A 55 4.17 15.47 -11.33
N GLY A 56 3.08 16.23 -11.29
CA GLY A 56 2.04 16.20 -12.32
C GLY A 56 0.72 16.83 -11.90
N GLU A 57 -0.17 17.00 -12.88
CA GLU A 57 -1.55 17.40 -12.68
C GLU A 57 -2.49 16.22 -12.89
N PHE A 58 -3.32 15.93 -11.89
CA PHE A 58 -4.28 14.83 -11.87
C PHE A 58 -5.68 15.40 -11.72
N ASN A 59 -6.59 15.08 -12.64
CA ASN A 59 -7.98 15.54 -12.61
C ASN A 59 -8.89 14.34 -12.36
N GLU A 60 -9.04 13.95 -11.10
CA GLU A 60 -9.77 12.75 -10.68
C GLU A 60 -10.35 12.89 -9.27
N SER A 61 -11.34 12.06 -8.96
CA SER A 61 -11.88 11.88 -7.61
C SER A 61 -11.49 10.49 -7.13
N ILE A 62 -10.88 10.42 -5.96
CA ILE A 62 -10.18 9.24 -5.46
C ILE A 62 -10.92 8.69 -4.24
N LEU A 63 -11.43 7.46 -4.36
CA LEU A 63 -12.00 6.71 -3.26
C LEU A 63 -10.91 5.88 -2.57
N ILE A 64 -10.66 6.18 -1.30
CA ILE A 64 -9.72 5.46 -0.45
C ILE A 64 -10.50 4.57 0.52
N ASN A 65 -10.55 3.28 0.20
CA ASN A 65 -11.29 2.26 0.94
C ASN A 65 -10.41 1.10 1.45
N LYS A 66 -9.08 1.23 1.36
CA LYS A 66 -8.11 0.27 1.92
C LYS A 66 -7.49 0.85 3.19
N GLU A 67 -7.38 0.02 4.21
CA GLU A 67 -6.88 0.42 5.52
C GLU A 67 -5.38 0.75 5.50
N ASN A 68 -4.97 1.69 6.33
CA ASN A 68 -3.56 2.04 6.58
C ASN A 68 -2.75 2.43 5.33
N LEU A 69 -3.41 2.88 4.26
CA LEU A 69 -2.70 3.41 3.09
C LEU A 69 -1.98 4.72 3.42
N THR A 70 -0.77 4.86 2.89
CA THR A 70 -0.05 6.13 2.86
C THR A 70 0.00 6.63 1.43
N ILE A 71 -0.48 7.85 1.18
CA ILE A 71 -0.38 8.52 -0.12
C ILE A 71 0.47 9.77 0.06
N LYS A 72 1.54 9.92 -0.73
CA LYS A 72 2.41 11.08 -0.59
C LYS A 72 3.00 11.59 -1.90
N SER A 73 3.22 12.90 -2.00
CA SER A 73 4.03 13.45 -3.10
C SER A 73 5.46 12.93 -3.02
N SER A 74 6.01 12.51 -4.15
CA SER A 74 7.44 12.15 -4.27
C SER A 74 8.36 13.35 -4.17
N SER A 75 7.85 14.56 -4.45
CA SER A 75 8.69 15.75 -4.59
C SER A 75 8.91 16.50 -3.26
N GLY A 76 7.97 16.40 -2.33
CA GLY A 76 7.95 17.20 -1.10
C GLY A 76 7.76 18.71 -1.34
N ASN A 77 7.53 19.13 -2.59
CA ASN A 77 7.20 20.50 -2.95
C ASN A 77 5.72 20.54 -3.36
N PRO A 78 4.86 21.28 -2.63
CA PRO A 78 3.42 21.32 -2.91
C PRO A 78 3.08 21.86 -4.30
N ASP A 79 3.97 22.63 -4.94
CA ASP A 79 3.72 23.22 -6.26
C ASP A 79 3.86 22.21 -7.41
N ASN A 80 4.46 21.04 -7.17
CA ASN A 80 4.80 20.08 -8.21
C ASN A 80 3.75 18.99 -8.43
N THR A 81 2.89 18.72 -7.44
CA THR A 81 1.86 17.69 -7.50
C THR A 81 0.51 18.31 -7.20
N ILE A 82 -0.33 18.44 -8.22
CA ILE A 82 -1.66 19.07 -8.07
C ILE A 82 -2.72 18.05 -8.42
N ILE A 83 -3.63 17.80 -7.47
CA ILE A 83 -4.78 16.90 -7.67
C ILE A 83 -6.05 17.74 -7.58
N LYS A 84 -6.85 17.72 -8.63
CA LYS A 84 -8.10 18.47 -8.77
C LYS A 84 -9.25 17.49 -8.94
N GLY A 85 -10.39 17.80 -8.34
CA GLY A 85 -11.63 17.04 -8.59
C GLY A 85 -12.04 17.17 -10.05
N ILE A 86 -12.79 16.19 -10.56
CA ILE A 86 -13.23 16.15 -11.97
C ILE A 86 -14.03 17.42 -12.34
N ASN A 87 -14.77 17.97 -11.37
CA ASN A 87 -15.56 19.20 -11.51
C ASN A 87 -15.46 20.06 -10.25
N ALA A 88 -15.93 21.31 -10.32
CA ALA A 88 -15.90 22.25 -9.18
C ALA A 88 -16.68 21.79 -7.94
N GLU A 89 -17.63 20.85 -8.12
CA GLU A 89 -18.45 20.28 -7.05
C GLU A 89 -17.92 18.93 -6.54
N SER A 90 -16.87 18.39 -7.16
CA SER A 90 -16.32 17.07 -6.85
C SER A 90 -15.29 17.15 -5.73
N TYR A 91 -15.34 16.19 -4.81
CA TYR A 91 -14.25 15.96 -3.86
C TYR A 91 -13.02 15.40 -4.56
N VAL A 92 -11.84 15.75 -4.07
CA VAL A 92 -10.58 15.13 -4.50
C VAL A 92 -10.43 13.75 -3.86
N PHE A 93 -10.61 13.68 -2.53
CA PHE A 93 -10.50 12.43 -1.77
C PHE A 93 -11.81 12.13 -1.05
N GLU A 94 -12.32 10.93 -1.25
CA GLU A 94 -13.35 10.31 -0.40
C GLU A 94 -12.68 9.21 0.42
N ILE A 95 -12.58 9.39 1.74
CA ILE A 95 -11.87 8.48 2.63
C ILE A 95 -12.88 7.72 3.47
N THR A 96 -12.93 6.40 3.29
CA THR A 96 -13.85 5.51 4.01
C THR A 96 -13.12 4.50 4.91
N ALA A 97 -11.82 4.33 4.71
CA ALA A 97 -10.98 3.42 5.50
C ALA A 97 -10.28 4.11 6.67
N ILE A 98 -9.92 3.32 7.68
CA ILE A 98 -9.18 3.77 8.85
C ILE A 98 -7.66 3.82 8.59
N GLY A 99 -6.96 4.70 9.30
CA GLY A 99 -5.49 4.76 9.29
C GLY A 99 -4.86 5.36 8.03
N VAL A 100 -5.65 5.99 7.16
CA VAL A 100 -5.15 6.62 5.94
C VAL A 100 -4.32 7.85 6.25
N ASN A 101 -3.12 7.94 5.66
CA ASN A 101 -2.24 9.12 5.74
C ASN A 101 -2.05 9.74 4.35
N ILE A 102 -2.26 11.05 4.22
CA ILE A 102 -2.05 11.80 2.98
C ILE A 102 -1.13 12.98 3.27
N SER A 103 -0.06 13.13 2.47
CA SER A 103 0.92 14.21 2.63
C SER A 103 1.48 14.70 1.29
N GLY A 104 1.98 15.92 1.23
CA GLY A 104 2.51 16.56 0.02
C GLY A 104 3.76 17.35 0.31
#